data_AF-A0A9D2X8Z7-F1
#
_entry.id   AF-A0A9D2X8Z7-F1
#
_cell.length_a   1.000
_cell.length_b   1.000
_cell.length_c   1.000
_cell.angle_alpha   90.00
_cell.angle_beta   90.00
_cell.angle_gamma   90.00
#
_symmetry.space_group_name_H-M   'P 1'
#
loop_
_entity.id
_entity.type
_entity.pdbx_description
1 polymer ?
#
loop_
_entity_poly.entity_id
_entity_poly.type
_entity_poly.pdbx_seq_one_letter_code
_entity_poly.pdbx_strand_id
1 'polypeptide(L)'
;MREKIGIIVNRLVYGFTFAFLYQIVIGIATSLLSLPLTGNIQDLISGVELIDSQEGPWLVAWWIISTIIITVMALMIIRYKKYISPYKGEQNIEVPPKITVVTAIIIGALISFLFFLLDSAIGLVAKAGTATDVQAIYEAAVVGNFVPLGISIIFSIVAGFIVVGVASKTSKVKEITKDFGLQDITKISHILNKTKTQKVSLVDTIGQSPGALIHVGEQRVENVRIDMMEYDSQEIIEKNDVKIEDCLESKDKPNVSWINVIGIHDPKIIEAFGNSFEIHPLHQANIMNTELRPSIEVSDNYIMVMLKMPHYIDETGKLELEQISIIIAKDHVVTFQEIEADFFDQIRKRIRNKTGTIRNQKSDYLAYAIIDAIIDSYFLVIEKIGDITEELEDELMHNPTAETMQTIQTLKRRMISLRKSIWPAREIIDFLGRDSTTLISDNTRTYLRDVYNHVIQVMDTIEGLRDVIGGMLDTYLSSVSNRMNEVMKTLTIIAAIFIPITFIAGIYGTNFVYVPELQWEYSYFAMLTAMGIITGIMLLWFKRKKWL
;
A
#
# COMPACT_ATOMS: atom_id res chain seq x y z
N MET A 1 -19.61 -15.61 21.90
CA MET A 1 -19.66 -15.06 23.28
C MET A 1 -18.57 -15.66 24.19
N ARG A 2 -18.37 -16.99 24.21
CA ARG A 2 -17.25 -17.65 24.93
C ARG A 2 -15.85 -17.15 24.54
N GLU A 3 -15.59 -16.91 23.25
CA GLU A 3 -14.29 -16.41 22.77
C GLU A 3 -13.99 -14.97 23.22
N LYS A 4 -14.96 -14.05 23.09
CA LYS A 4 -14.81 -12.66 23.56
C LYS A 4 -14.58 -12.60 25.08
N ILE A 5 -15.21 -13.49 25.85
CA ILE A 5 -15.00 -13.61 27.31
C ILE A 5 -13.59 -14.16 27.61
N GLY A 6 -13.10 -15.12 26.84
CA GLY A 6 -11.73 -15.66 27.00
C GLY A 6 -10.64 -14.59 26.80
N ILE A 7 -10.80 -13.72 25.79
CA ILE A 7 -9.85 -12.61 25.54
C ILE A 7 -9.89 -11.59 26.68
N ILE A 8 -11.07 -11.27 27.20
CA ILE A 8 -11.24 -10.32 28.31
C ILE A 8 -10.64 -10.89 29.60
N VAL A 9 -10.91 -12.17 29.92
CA VAL A 9 -10.35 -12.85 31.10
C VAL A 9 -8.83 -12.92 31.01
N ASN A 10 -8.26 -13.24 29.85
CA ASN A 10 -6.82 -13.31 29.70
C ASN A 10 -6.16 -11.94 29.90
N ARG A 11 -6.72 -10.87 29.31
CA ARG A 11 -6.22 -9.49 29.51
C ARG A 11 -6.37 -9.02 30.97
N LEU A 12 -7.44 -9.40 31.66
CA LEU A 12 -7.65 -9.11 33.08
C LEU A 12 -6.64 -9.84 33.98
N VAL A 13 -6.36 -11.12 33.71
CA VAL A 13 -5.37 -11.90 34.47
C VAL A 13 -3.98 -11.29 34.32
N TYR A 14 -3.59 -10.84 33.12
CA TYR A 14 -2.30 -10.16 32.94
C TYR A 14 -2.22 -8.78 33.58
N GLY A 15 -3.30 -7.98 33.48
CA GLY A 15 -3.39 -6.70 34.19
C GLY A 15 -3.28 -6.88 35.71
N PHE A 16 -3.93 -7.90 36.27
CA PHE A 16 -3.83 -8.25 37.69
C PHE A 16 -2.43 -8.75 38.07
N THR A 17 -1.81 -9.58 37.24
CA THR A 17 -0.47 -10.13 37.50
C THR A 17 0.57 -9.02 37.48
N PHE A 18 0.43 -8.05 36.59
CA PHE A 18 1.27 -6.85 36.53
C PHE A 18 1.08 -5.95 37.75
N ALA A 19 -0.18 -5.64 38.11
CA ALA A 19 -0.48 -4.83 39.30
C ALA A 19 0.03 -5.50 40.61
N PHE A 20 -0.06 -6.83 40.68
CA PHE A 20 0.42 -7.63 41.81
C PHE A 20 1.95 -7.64 41.91
N LEU A 21 2.67 -7.84 40.79
CA LEU A 21 4.14 -7.75 40.75
C LEU A 21 4.63 -6.34 41.06
N TYR A 22 3.94 -5.31 40.56
CA TYR A 22 4.24 -3.92 40.87
C TYR A 22 4.06 -3.62 42.38
N GLN A 23 2.97 -4.11 42.98
CA GLN A 23 2.77 -3.99 44.43
C GLN A 23 3.79 -4.78 45.26
N ILE A 24 4.24 -5.95 44.82
CA ILE A 24 5.30 -6.70 45.51
C ILE A 24 6.63 -5.94 45.47
N VAL A 25 7.01 -5.40 44.30
CA VAL A 25 8.25 -4.65 44.14
C VAL A 25 8.22 -3.37 44.97
N ILE A 26 7.09 -2.66 44.98
CA ILE A 26 6.91 -1.47 45.82
C ILE A 26 6.85 -1.84 47.30
N GLY A 27 6.15 -2.92 47.67
CA GLY A 27 6.03 -3.40 49.04
C GLY A 27 7.37 -3.80 49.66
N ILE A 28 8.21 -4.50 48.88
CA ILE A 28 9.58 -4.84 49.27
C ILE A 28 10.43 -3.58 49.41
N ALA A 29 10.30 -2.61 48.48
CA ALA A 29 11.00 -1.33 48.57
C ALA A 29 10.60 -0.53 49.83
N THR A 30 9.31 -0.48 50.17
CA THR A 30 8.82 0.21 51.37
C THR A 30 9.24 -0.49 52.68
N SER A 31 9.33 -1.82 52.66
CA SER A 31 9.72 -2.60 53.84
C SER A 31 11.22 -2.60 54.11
N LEU A 32 12.07 -2.50 53.08
CA LEU A 32 13.53 -2.43 53.25
C LEU A 32 14.01 -1.01 53.62
N LEU A 33 13.32 0.04 53.16
CA LEU A 33 13.77 1.43 53.29
C LEU A 33 13.04 2.23 54.39
N SER A 34 12.08 1.63 55.09
CA SER A 34 11.35 2.25 56.23
C SER A 34 10.74 3.63 55.93
N LEU A 35 10.36 3.92 54.67
CA LEU A 35 9.79 5.21 54.28
C LEU A 35 8.28 5.23 54.53
N PRO A 36 7.73 6.21 55.29
CA PRO A 36 6.29 6.35 55.48
C PRO A 36 5.65 6.97 54.23
N LEU A 37 4.60 6.34 53.72
CA LEU A 37 3.81 6.81 52.58
C LEU A 37 2.72 7.77 53.05
N THR A 38 3.05 9.05 53.21
CA THR A 38 2.07 10.13 53.47
C THR A 38 1.73 10.96 52.23
N GLY A 39 2.31 10.64 51.07
CA GLY A 39 1.90 11.22 49.78
C GLY A 39 2.19 12.71 49.62
N ASN A 40 3.02 13.30 50.48
CA ASN A 40 3.47 14.68 50.35
C ASN A 40 4.89 14.70 49.75
N ILE A 41 5.12 15.55 48.75
CA ILE A 41 6.41 15.67 48.04
C ILE A 41 7.53 16.08 49.01
N GLN A 42 7.20 16.80 50.09
CA GLN A 42 8.16 17.15 51.14
C GLN A 42 8.69 15.93 51.91
N ASP A 43 7.88 14.90 52.16
CA ASP A 43 8.35 13.68 52.85
C ASP A 43 9.27 12.84 51.96
N LEU A 44 9.08 12.89 50.63
CA LEU A 44 9.96 12.28 49.65
C LEU A 44 11.32 13.01 49.60
N ILE A 45 11.31 14.35 49.70
CA ILE A 45 12.52 15.19 49.72
C ILE A 45 13.29 14.97 51.03
N SER A 46 12.60 14.95 52.18
CA SER A 46 13.20 14.67 53.48
C SER A 46 13.73 13.24 53.60
N GLY A 47 13.06 12.26 52.97
CA GLY A 47 13.52 10.87 52.89
C GLY A 47 14.78 10.70 52.04
N VAL A 48 14.98 11.55 51.03
CA VAL A 48 16.19 11.59 50.21
C VAL A 48 17.33 12.34 50.92
N GLU A 49 17.02 13.37 51.70
CA GLU A 49 18.01 14.09 52.53
C GLU A 49 18.54 13.26 53.72
N LEU A 50 17.80 12.24 54.18
CA LEU A 50 18.22 11.37 55.29
C LEU A 50 19.21 10.26 54.88
N ILE A 51 19.48 10.10 53.58
CA ILE A 51 20.34 9.03 53.08
C ILE A 51 21.77 9.54 53.13
N ASP A 52 22.45 9.17 54.22
CA ASP A 52 23.86 9.48 54.41
C ASP A 52 24.69 8.97 53.21
N SER A 53 25.73 9.73 52.88
CA SER A 53 26.52 9.73 51.65
C SER A 53 27.17 8.40 51.21
N GLN A 54 26.94 7.29 51.92
CA GLN A 54 27.44 5.96 51.58
C GLN A 54 26.47 5.07 50.80
N GLU A 55 25.16 5.35 50.76
CA GLU A 55 24.18 4.47 50.06
C GLU A 55 23.78 4.93 48.65
N GLY A 56 24.20 6.14 48.23
CA GLY A 56 23.93 6.69 46.89
C GLY A 56 24.34 5.79 45.71
N PRO A 57 25.51 5.11 45.73
CA PRO A 57 25.90 4.20 44.66
C PRO A 57 25.00 2.96 44.57
N TRP A 58 24.46 2.49 45.71
CA TRP A 58 23.57 1.34 45.77
C TRP A 58 22.16 1.67 45.27
N LEU A 59 21.65 2.88 45.54
CA LEU A 59 20.40 3.38 44.98
C LEU A 59 20.47 3.58 43.47
N VAL A 60 21.58 4.12 42.96
CA VAL A 60 21.80 4.27 41.51
C VAL A 60 21.95 2.89 40.85
N ALA A 61 22.71 1.97 41.45
CA ALA A 61 22.83 0.60 40.97
C ALA A 61 21.47 -0.12 40.97
N TRP A 62 20.65 0.06 42.01
CA TRP A 62 19.32 -0.54 42.09
C TRP A 62 18.33 0.07 41.10
N TRP A 63 18.39 1.39 40.86
CA TRP A 63 17.58 2.06 39.85
C TRP A 63 17.95 1.61 38.43
N ILE A 64 19.24 1.45 38.15
CA ILE A 64 19.75 0.88 36.89
C ILE A 64 19.31 -0.57 36.73
N ILE A 65 19.44 -1.40 37.76
CA ILE A 65 19.04 -2.82 37.74
C ILE A 65 17.52 -2.95 37.55
N SER A 66 16.70 -2.17 38.27
CA SER A 66 15.24 -2.16 38.13
C SER A 66 14.81 -1.73 36.72
N THR A 67 15.44 -0.69 36.18
CA THR A 67 15.16 -0.22 34.81
C THR A 67 15.57 -1.25 33.76
N ILE A 68 16.71 -1.92 33.93
CA ILE A 68 17.15 -3.02 33.06
C ILE A 68 16.16 -4.19 33.15
N ILE A 69 15.73 -4.59 34.34
CA ILE A 69 14.78 -5.70 34.54
C ILE A 69 13.43 -5.37 33.89
N ILE A 70 12.90 -4.17 34.09
CA ILE A 70 11.63 -3.72 33.49
C ILE A 70 11.74 -3.67 31.96
N THR A 71 12.86 -3.18 31.43
CA THR A 71 13.11 -3.09 29.98
C THR A 71 13.28 -4.48 29.36
N VAL A 72 13.99 -5.39 30.04
CA VAL A 72 14.16 -6.79 29.61
C VAL A 72 12.83 -7.54 29.67
N MET A 73 12.00 -7.33 30.71
CA MET A 73 10.65 -7.89 30.77
C MET A 73 9.76 -7.35 29.65
N ALA A 74 9.76 -6.05 29.38
CA ALA A 74 9.00 -5.44 28.28
C ALA A 74 9.44 -6.03 26.92
N LEU A 75 10.75 -6.19 26.71
CA LEU A 75 11.31 -6.82 25.52
C LEU A 75 10.98 -8.30 25.42
N MET A 76 10.96 -9.05 26.53
CA MET A 76 10.54 -10.46 26.54
C MET A 76 9.05 -10.60 26.22
N ILE A 77 8.18 -9.71 26.72
CA ILE A 77 6.75 -9.70 26.39
C ILE A 77 6.53 -9.44 24.89
N ILE A 78 7.29 -8.50 24.32
CA ILE A 78 7.23 -8.21 22.87
C ILE A 78 7.78 -9.39 22.06
N ARG A 79 8.87 -10.03 22.52
CA ARG A 79 9.55 -11.15 21.83
C ARG A 79 8.79 -12.48 21.91
N TYR A 80 8.08 -12.74 23.01
CA TYR A 80 7.31 -13.97 23.24
C TYR A 80 5.81 -13.81 22.96
N LYS A 81 5.39 -12.71 22.31
CA LYS A 81 3.99 -12.45 21.91
C LYS A 81 3.32 -13.59 21.12
N LYS A 82 4.10 -14.42 20.41
CA LYS A 82 3.62 -15.61 19.69
C LYS A 82 3.11 -16.73 20.61
N TYR A 83 3.51 -16.76 21.88
CA TYR A 83 3.05 -17.73 22.89
C TYR A 83 1.92 -17.19 23.77
N ILE A 84 1.42 -15.97 23.50
CA ILE A 84 0.38 -15.26 24.27
C ILE A 84 -1.05 -15.61 23.78
N SER A 85 -1.18 -16.43 22.72
CA SER A 85 -2.47 -17.05 22.35
C SER A 85 -2.40 -18.57 22.59
N PRO A 86 -3.13 -19.11 23.58
CA PRO A 86 -3.39 -20.53 23.64
C PRO A 86 -4.81 -20.79 23.13
N TYR A 87 -5.12 -20.48 21.87
CA TYR A 87 -6.27 -21.08 21.20
C TYR A 87 -5.92 -21.46 19.77
N LYS A 88 -5.99 -22.77 19.49
CA LYS A 88 -5.66 -23.43 18.21
C LYS A 88 -6.55 -23.02 17.01
N GLY A 89 -7.28 -21.90 17.08
CA GLY A 89 -8.24 -21.47 16.07
C GLY A 89 -8.02 -20.07 15.47
N GLU A 90 -7.12 -19.24 16.00
CA GLU A 90 -6.86 -17.90 15.43
C GLU A 90 -5.79 -17.97 14.34
N GLN A 91 -6.19 -18.04 13.06
CA GLN A 91 -5.24 -17.99 11.94
C GLN A 91 -4.88 -16.58 11.46
N ASN A 92 -5.63 -15.53 11.84
CA ASN A 92 -5.33 -14.15 11.40
C ASN A 92 -5.43 -13.18 12.59
N ILE A 93 -4.31 -12.96 13.27
CA ILE A 93 -4.14 -11.83 14.20
C ILE A 93 -3.28 -10.81 13.46
N GLU A 94 -3.83 -9.63 13.16
CA GLU A 94 -3.04 -8.47 12.73
C GLU A 94 -1.97 -8.17 13.79
N VAL A 95 -0.71 -8.34 13.38
CA VAL A 95 0.43 -7.94 14.16
C VAL A 95 0.56 -6.43 13.98
N PRO A 96 0.41 -5.58 15.02
CA PRO A 96 0.73 -4.15 14.88
C PRO A 96 2.19 -4.04 14.42
N PRO A 97 2.58 -2.96 13.70
CA PRO A 97 3.88 -2.88 13.06
C PRO A 97 4.97 -3.29 14.05
N LYS A 98 5.76 -4.30 13.68
CA LYS A 98 6.90 -4.76 14.48
C LYS A 98 7.68 -3.49 14.83
N ILE A 99 7.88 -3.21 16.12
CA ILE A 99 8.90 -2.23 16.53
C ILE A 99 10.19 -2.78 15.93
N THR A 100 10.61 -2.21 14.81
CA THR A 100 11.78 -2.70 14.11
C THR A 100 12.97 -2.41 15.02
N VAL A 101 14.04 -3.19 14.88
CA VAL A 101 15.28 -2.94 15.63
C VAL A 101 15.73 -1.48 15.42
N VAL A 102 15.47 -0.91 14.24
CA VAL A 102 15.67 0.52 13.93
C VAL A 102 14.81 1.44 14.81
N THR A 103 13.52 1.16 14.99
CA THR A 103 12.64 1.94 15.86
C THR A 103 13.06 1.86 17.33
N ALA A 104 13.50 0.68 17.79
CA ALA A 104 14.04 0.50 19.14
C ALA A 104 15.38 1.23 19.34
N ILE A 105 16.25 1.27 18.31
CA ILE A 105 17.50 2.03 18.30
C ILE A 105 17.23 3.54 18.36
N ILE A 106 16.26 4.04 17.59
CA ILE A 106 15.89 5.46 17.58
C ILE A 106 15.33 5.88 18.94
N ILE A 107 14.48 5.06 19.55
CA ILE A 107 13.94 5.31 20.90
C ILE A 107 15.06 5.27 21.93
N GLY A 108 15.98 4.31 21.85
CA GLY A 108 17.15 4.24 22.73
C GLY A 108 18.07 5.46 22.61
N ALA A 109 18.34 5.93 21.39
CA ALA A 109 19.14 7.11 21.14
C ALA A 109 18.47 8.40 21.64
N LEU A 110 17.15 8.53 21.47
CA LEU A 110 16.36 9.64 22.00
C LEU A 110 16.38 9.67 23.53
N ILE A 111 16.25 8.51 24.18
CA ILE A 111 16.29 8.38 25.63
C ILE A 111 17.69 8.74 26.17
N SER A 112 18.76 8.24 25.54
CA SER A 112 20.14 8.61 25.92
C SER A 112 20.43 10.11 25.73
N PHE A 113 19.88 10.74 24.68
CA PHE A 113 19.99 12.18 24.46
C PHE A 113 19.20 13.00 25.49
N LEU A 114 18.03 12.51 25.90
CA LEU A 114 17.23 13.12 26.96
C LEU A 114 17.94 13.05 28.32
N PHE A 115 18.61 11.92 28.62
CA PHE A 115 19.43 11.76 29.82
C PHE A 115 20.65 12.69 29.82
N PHE A 116 21.29 12.90 28.67
CA PHE A 116 22.38 13.88 28.53
C PHE A 116 21.91 15.31 28.84
N LEU A 117 20.72 15.70 28.35
CA LEU A 117 20.14 17.02 28.65
C LEU A 117 19.74 17.16 30.13
N LEU A 118 19.24 16.08 30.75
CA LEU A 118 18.87 16.06 32.15
C LEU A 118 20.11 16.20 33.06
N ASP A 119 21.20 15.47 32.77
CA ASP A 119 22.47 15.59 33.48
C ASP A 119 23.10 16.98 33.32
N SER A 120 23.01 17.57 32.12
CA SER A 120 23.43 18.97 31.90
C SER A 120 22.61 19.96 32.73
N ALA A 121 21.30 19.75 32.88
CA ALA A 121 20.44 20.62 33.67
C ALA A 121 20.67 20.46 35.18
N ILE A 122 20.92 19.23 35.66
CA ILE A 122 21.24 18.93 37.06
C ILE A 122 22.62 19.50 37.43
N GLY A 123 23.60 19.40 36.53
CA GLY A 123 24.94 20.00 36.71
C GLY A 123 24.94 21.54 36.78
N LEU A 124 23.91 22.20 36.24
CA LEU A 124 23.70 23.65 36.35
C LEU A 124 23.13 24.08 37.71
N VAL A 125 22.49 23.16 38.44
CA VAL A 125 21.79 23.43 39.71
C VAL A 125 22.58 22.93 40.92
N ALA A 126 23.44 21.92 40.77
CA ALA A 126 24.26 21.37 41.84
C ALA A 126 25.48 22.26 42.16
N LYS A 127 25.55 22.79 43.38
CA LYS A 127 26.75 23.50 43.89
C LYS A 127 27.90 22.51 44.14
N ALA A 128 29.10 22.99 43.83
CA ALA A 128 30.39 22.31 43.88
C ALA A 128 30.55 21.36 45.09
N GLY A 129 30.70 20.07 44.81
CA GLY A 129 31.05 19.08 45.83
C GLY A 129 31.07 17.62 45.38
N THR A 130 30.36 17.24 44.33
CA THR A 130 30.29 15.84 43.87
C THR A 130 30.68 15.73 42.39
N ALA A 131 31.82 15.12 42.12
CA ALA A 131 32.36 14.95 40.77
C ALA A 131 31.44 14.04 39.93
N THR A 132 30.80 14.63 38.93
CA THR A 132 30.14 13.93 37.83
C THR A 132 30.99 14.07 36.56
N ASP A 133 30.89 13.12 35.63
CA ASP A 133 31.67 13.11 34.37
C ASP A 133 31.51 14.40 33.54
N VAL A 134 30.39 15.11 33.72
CA VAL A 134 30.12 16.40 33.06
C VAL A 134 30.94 17.55 33.65
N GLN A 135 31.26 17.51 34.94
CA GLN A 135 32.08 18.53 35.60
C GLN A 135 33.55 18.48 35.13
N ALA A 136 34.05 17.27 34.84
CA ALA A 136 35.36 17.07 34.21
C ALA A 136 35.41 17.56 32.75
N ILE A 137 34.31 17.44 32.00
CA ILE A 137 34.20 17.95 30.62
C ILE A 137 34.10 19.49 30.60
N TYR A 138 33.40 20.09 31.57
CA TYR A 138 33.30 21.54 31.70
C TYR A 138 34.63 22.17 32.13
N GLU A 139 35.34 21.59 33.12
CA GLU A 139 36.69 22.04 33.48
C GLU A 139 37.69 21.85 32.34
N ALA A 140 37.60 20.75 31.57
CA ALA A 140 38.45 20.49 30.41
C ALA A 140 38.26 21.52 29.27
N ALA A 141 37.01 21.97 29.04
CA ALA A 141 36.69 23.01 28.06
C ALA A 141 37.19 24.41 28.47
N VAL A 142 37.27 24.68 29.78
CA VAL A 142 37.76 25.95 30.34
C VAL A 142 39.30 26.00 30.39
N VAL A 143 39.97 24.86 30.63
CA VAL A 143 41.44 24.76 30.74
C VAL A 143 42.12 24.45 29.38
N GLY A 144 41.34 24.17 28.33
CA GLY A 144 41.84 23.96 26.96
C GLY A 144 42.43 22.58 26.69
N ASN A 145 42.14 21.58 27.55
CA ASN A 145 42.62 20.22 27.39
C ASN A 145 41.49 19.29 26.91
N PHE A 146 41.38 19.09 25.60
CA PHE A 146 40.28 18.37 24.94
C PHE A 146 40.36 16.83 25.01
N VAL A 147 41.30 16.27 25.78
CA VAL A 147 41.50 14.81 25.89
C VAL A 147 40.25 14.08 26.42
N PRO A 148 39.54 14.55 27.46
CA PRO A 148 38.33 13.88 27.97
C PRO A 148 37.16 13.89 26.97
N LEU A 149 36.99 14.99 26.23
CA LEU A 149 36.00 15.11 25.16
C LEU A 149 36.32 14.14 24.01
N GLY A 150 37.60 14.05 23.63
CA GLY A 150 38.06 13.09 22.63
C GLY A 150 37.80 11.64 23.03
N ILE A 151 38.06 11.28 24.30
CA ILE A 151 37.81 9.93 24.82
C ILE A 151 36.32 9.59 24.81
N SER A 152 35.44 10.53 25.19
CA SER A 152 33.99 10.33 25.20
C SER A 152 33.40 10.15 23.78
N ILE A 153 33.89 10.92 22.81
CA ILE A 153 33.50 10.79 21.40
C ILE A 153 33.98 9.43 20.84
N ILE A 154 35.21 9.02 21.17
CA ILE A 154 35.75 7.72 20.76
C ILE A 154 34.95 6.58 21.38
N PHE A 155 34.57 6.66 22.66
CA PHE A 155 33.74 5.64 23.30
C PHE A 155 32.35 5.53 22.68
N SER A 156 31.74 6.66 22.31
CA SER A 156 30.44 6.67 21.62
C SER A 156 30.52 6.09 20.21
N ILE A 157 31.59 6.39 19.47
CA ILE A 157 31.84 5.83 18.13
C ILE A 157 32.13 4.33 18.21
N VAL A 158 32.96 3.89 19.16
CA VAL A 158 33.30 2.48 19.39
C VAL A 158 32.07 1.69 19.85
N ALA A 159 31.23 2.24 20.71
CA ALA A 159 29.95 1.63 21.09
C ALA A 159 29.02 1.49 19.88
N GLY A 160 28.94 2.50 19.01
CA GLY A 160 28.21 2.43 17.75
C GLY A 160 28.73 1.33 16.81
N PHE A 161 30.05 1.21 16.64
CA PHE A 161 30.67 0.18 15.80
C PHE A 161 30.57 -1.23 16.39
N ILE A 162 30.60 -1.39 17.70
CA ILE A 162 30.39 -2.69 18.36
C ILE A 162 28.93 -3.13 18.20
N VAL A 163 27.97 -2.22 18.31
CA VAL A 163 26.54 -2.52 18.06
C VAL A 163 26.30 -2.93 16.60
N VAL A 164 26.93 -2.26 15.63
CA VAL A 164 26.88 -2.62 14.20
C VAL A 164 27.63 -3.93 13.91
N GLY A 165 28.78 -4.17 14.55
CA GLY A 165 29.60 -5.37 14.39
C GLY A 165 28.97 -6.63 14.99
N VAL A 166 28.26 -6.50 16.11
CA VAL A 166 27.47 -7.58 16.73
C VAL A 166 26.21 -7.88 15.89
N ALA A 167 25.61 -6.86 15.27
CA ALA A 167 24.51 -7.03 14.31
C ALA A 167 24.94 -7.81 13.05
N SER A 168 26.19 -7.65 12.59
CA SER A 168 26.75 -8.37 11.42
C SER A 168 27.02 -9.87 11.68
N LYS A 169 27.35 -10.26 12.92
CA LYS A 169 27.80 -11.64 13.26
C LYS A 169 26.71 -12.59 13.77
N THR A 170 25.49 -12.14 14.02
CA THR A 170 24.43 -13.04 14.48
C THR A 170 23.81 -13.80 13.31
N SER A 171 23.82 -15.14 13.37
CA SER A 171 23.40 -16.04 12.27
C SER A 171 21.99 -15.75 11.75
N LYS A 172 21.11 -15.21 12.59
CA LYS A 172 19.76 -14.78 12.24
C LYS A 172 19.71 -13.55 11.33
N VAL A 173 20.72 -12.67 11.30
CA VAL A 173 20.77 -11.58 10.30
C VAL A 173 21.15 -12.11 8.93
N LYS A 174 21.94 -13.19 8.85
CA LYS A 174 22.27 -13.90 7.60
C LYS A 174 21.08 -14.69 7.03
N GLU A 175 20.19 -15.14 7.92
CA GLU A 175 18.94 -15.84 7.59
C GLU A 175 17.81 -14.85 7.26
N ILE A 176 17.73 -13.73 8.00
CA ILE A 176 16.80 -12.63 7.73
C ILE A 176 17.20 -11.88 6.45
N THR A 177 18.48 -11.72 6.12
CA THR A 177 18.87 -11.21 4.77
C THR A 177 18.57 -12.19 3.64
N LYS A 178 18.39 -13.48 3.96
CA LYS A 178 17.92 -14.51 3.03
C LYS A 178 16.39 -14.41 2.81
N ASP A 179 15.64 -14.13 3.88
CA ASP A 179 14.17 -13.93 3.84
C ASP A 179 13.74 -12.53 3.36
N PHE A 180 14.60 -11.51 3.50
CA PHE A 180 14.42 -10.17 2.94
C PHE A 180 15.00 -10.02 1.52
N GLY A 181 15.47 -11.11 0.90
CA GLY A 181 15.95 -11.09 -0.48
C GLY A 181 17.19 -10.21 -0.70
N LEU A 182 18.06 -9.98 0.29
CA LEU A 182 19.24 -9.10 0.14
C LEU A 182 20.49 -9.81 -0.43
N GLN A 183 20.36 -11.05 -0.91
CA GLN A 183 21.27 -11.55 -1.96
C GLN A 183 20.97 -10.89 -3.31
N ASP A 184 19.80 -10.26 -3.45
CA ASP A 184 19.46 -9.44 -4.58
C ASP A 184 19.91 -8.00 -4.36
N ILE A 185 21.04 -7.66 -3.72
CA ILE A 185 21.64 -6.33 -4.00
C ILE A 185 22.31 -6.37 -5.39
N THR A 186 22.84 -7.51 -5.81
CA THR A 186 23.24 -7.73 -7.20
C THR A 186 22.03 -7.84 -8.11
N LYS A 187 20.93 -8.46 -7.67
CA LYS A 187 19.67 -8.51 -8.44
C LYS A 187 18.83 -7.23 -8.34
N ILE A 188 18.94 -6.40 -7.29
CA ILE A 188 18.43 -5.02 -7.19
C ILE A 188 19.33 -4.11 -8.01
N SER A 189 20.65 -4.36 -8.08
CA SER A 189 21.48 -3.75 -9.11
C SER A 189 21.10 -4.25 -10.50
N HIS A 190 20.57 -5.47 -10.65
CA HIS A 190 20.09 -6.05 -11.92
C HIS A 190 18.61 -5.73 -12.22
N ILE A 191 17.85 -5.20 -11.24
CA ILE A 191 16.47 -4.70 -11.33
C ILE A 191 16.52 -3.17 -11.50
N LEU A 192 17.50 -2.49 -10.90
CA LEU A 192 17.90 -1.11 -11.19
C LEU A 192 18.72 -1.01 -12.50
N ASN A 193 19.43 -2.07 -12.89
CA ASN A 193 20.09 -2.23 -14.21
C ASN A 193 19.31 -3.14 -15.17
N LYS A 194 18.12 -3.65 -14.82
CA LYS A 194 17.17 -4.10 -15.84
C LYS A 194 16.68 -2.78 -16.40
N THR A 195 17.42 -2.35 -17.40
CA THR A 195 17.23 -1.19 -18.26
C THR A 195 16.41 -0.13 -17.56
N LYS A 196 17.08 0.89 -17.00
CA LYS A 196 16.47 2.18 -16.74
C LYS A 196 15.98 2.69 -18.09
N THR A 197 14.89 2.13 -18.61
CA THR A 197 14.21 2.52 -19.83
C THR A 197 13.72 3.91 -19.51
N GLN A 198 14.41 4.88 -20.10
CA GLN A 198 14.17 6.29 -19.90
C GLN A 198 12.71 6.54 -20.26
N LYS A 199 11.82 6.71 -19.26
CA LYS A 199 10.46 7.16 -19.53
C LYS A 199 10.58 8.60 -20.03
N VAL A 200 10.52 8.77 -21.34
CA VAL A 200 10.50 10.09 -21.98
C VAL A 200 9.11 10.63 -21.79
N SER A 201 9.00 11.79 -21.15
CA SER A 201 7.73 12.45 -20.88
C SER A 201 7.37 13.41 -22.01
N LEU A 202 6.09 13.78 -22.13
CA LEU A 202 5.65 14.82 -23.07
C LEU A 202 6.43 16.14 -22.89
N VAL A 203 6.86 16.45 -21.66
CA VAL A 203 7.64 17.66 -21.36
C VAL A 203 8.99 17.66 -22.08
N ASP A 204 9.58 16.47 -22.27
CA ASP A 204 10.87 16.31 -22.94
C ASP A 204 10.77 16.52 -24.46
N THR A 205 9.56 16.58 -25.01
CA THR A 205 9.30 16.86 -26.43
C THR A 205 9.09 18.35 -26.74
N ILE A 206 9.04 19.21 -25.72
CA ILE A 206 8.82 20.66 -25.90
C ILE A 206 9.99 21.27 -26.68
N GLY A 207 9.68 21.99 -27.77
CA GLY A 207 10.66 22.67 -28.62
C GLY A 207 11.24 21.82 -29.76
N GLN A 208 10.81 20.56 -29.88
CA GLN A 208 11.14 19.70 -31.02
C GLN A 208 10.34 20.11 -32.27
N SER A 209 10.86 19.77 -33.45
CA SER A 209 10.15 20.04 -34.72
C SER A 209 8.84 19.24 -34.79
N PRO A 210 7.76 19.83 -35.34
CA PRO A 210 6.53 19.07 -35.61
C PRO A 210 6.83 17.83 -36.44
N GLY A 211 6.40 16.65 -35.98
CA GLY A 211 6.65 15.37 -36.67
C GLY A 211 7.97 14.68 -36.29
N ALA A 212 8.71 15.20 -35.30
CA ALA A 212 9.87 14.50 -34.75
C ALA A 212 9.44 13.14 -34.18
N LEU A 213 10.10 12.07 -34.64
CA LEU A 213 9.84 10.70 -34.21
C LEU A 213 10.53 10.43 -32.88
N ILE A 214 9.83 10.74 -31.79
CA ILE A 214 10.31 10.56 -30.42
C ILE A 214 9.35 9.62 -29.71
N HIS A 215 9.89 8.53 -29.16
CA HIS A 215 9.10 7.64 -28.32
C HIS A 215 8.78 8.33 -26.99
N VAL A 216 7.50 8.62 -26.77
CA VAL A 216 6.97 9.15 -25.51
C VAL A 216 6.23 8.03 -24.81
N GLY A 217 6.69 7.67 -23.61
CA GLY A 217 6.20 6.51 -22.89
C GLY A 217 7.33 5.71 -22.25
N GLU A 218 6.95 4.58 -21.66
CA GLU A 218 7.91 3.60 -21.15
C GLU A 218 8.21 2.59 -22.26
N GLN A 219 9.48 2.38 -22.57
CA GLN A 219 9.85 1.31 -23.51
C GLN A 219 9.62 -0.04 -22.82
N ARG A 220 8.71 -0.85 -23.37
CA ARG A 220 8.28 -2.11 -22.77
C ARG A 220 8.98 -3.35 -23.33
N VAL A 221 9.60 -3.25 -24.50
CA VAL A 221 10.35 -4.33 -25.16
C VAL A 221 11.76 -3.87 -25.52
N GLU A 222 12.73 -4.79 -25.49
CA GLU A 222 14.12 -4.45 -25.83
C GLU A 222 14.30 -4.23 -27.34
N ASN A 223 13.80 -5.17 -28.15
CA ASN A 223 13.92 -5.17 -29.61
C ASN A 223 12.54 -5.09 -30.25
N VAL A 224 12.45 -4.39 -31.38
CA VAL A 224 11.24 -4.37 -32.20
C VAL A 224 11.16 -5.67 -32.99
N ARG A 225 10.01 -6.33 -32.97
CA ARG A 225 9.72 -7.55 -33.74
C ARG A 225 8.62 -7.27 -34.74
N ILE A 226 8.75 -7.77 -35.97
CA ILE A 226 7.72 -7.64 -37.00
C ILE A 226 7.24 -9.03 -37.39
N ASP A 227 5.95 -9.29 -37.17
CA ASP A 227 5.29 -10.53 -37.58
C ASP A 227 4.33 -10.22 -38.73
N MET A 228 4.23 -11.13 -39.69
CA MET A 228 3.49 -10.90 -40.93
C MET A 228 2.66 -12.13 -41.30
N MET A 229 1.42 -11.88 -41.69
CA MET A 229 0.51 -12.91 -42.16
C MET A 229 -0.20 -12.46 -43.44
N GLU A 230 0.14 -13.09 -44.56
CA GLU A 230 -0.56 -12.92 -45.84
C GLU A 230 -1.57 -14.05 -46.01
N TYR A 231 -2.79 -13.74 -46.45
CA TYR A 231 -3.79 -14.77 -46.71
C TYR A 231 -4.77 -14.38 -47.80
N ASP A 232 -5.34 -15.42 -48.40
CA ASP A 232 -6.53 -15.35 -49.24
C ASP A 232 -7.52 -16.46 -48.84
N SER A 233 -8.51 -16.77 -49.67
CA SER A 233 -9.47 -17.86 -49.39
C SER A 233 -8.85 -19.27 -49.36
N GLN A 234 -7.69 -19.48 -50.00
CA GLN A 234 -7.05 -20.79 -50.23
C GLN A 234 -5.77 -20.98 -49.42
N GLU A 235 -4.81 -20.05 -49.51
CA GLU A 235 -3.47 -20.12 -48.93
C GLU A 235 -3.21 -19.08 -47.83
N ILE A 236 -2.31 -19.43 -46.92
CA ILE A 236 -1.84 -18.56 -45.83
C ILE A 236 -0.32 -18.67 -45.77
N ILE A 237 0.34 -17.53 -45.67
CA ILE A 237 1.78 -17.41 -45.48
C ILE A 237 1.99 -16.64 -44.18
N GLU A 238 2.64 -17.28 -43.22
CA GLU A 238 2.96 -16.68 -41.94
C GLU A 238 4.48 -16.62 -41.77
N LYS A 239 4.99 -15.45 -41.41
CA LYS A 239 6.41 -15.20 -41.18
C LYS A 239 6.54 -14.40 -39.88
N ASN A 240 7.43 -14.83 -39.00
CA ASN A 240 7.71 -14.14 -37.73
C ASN A 240 9.12 -13.56 -37.77
N ASP A 241 9.35 -12.47 -37.04
CA ASP A 241 10.64 -11.77 -36.98
C ASP A 241 11.21 -11.43 -38.37
N VAL A 242 10.37 -10.78 -39.17
CA VAL A 242 10.64 -10.48 -40.58
C VAL A 242 11.35 -9.14 -40.71
N LYS A 243 12.21 -9.02 -41.72
CA LYS A 243 12.80 -7.73 -42.09
C LYS A 243 11.74 -6.81 -42.70
N ILE A 244 11.95 -5.51 -42.52
CA ILE A 244 11.01 -4.51 -43.02
C ILE A 244 10.89 -4.55 -44.54
N GLU A 245 11.99 -4.79 -45.26
CA GLU A 245 12.00 -4.84 -46.73
C GLU A 245 11.06 -5.92 -47.27
N ASP A 246 11.08 -7.12 -46.67
CA ASP A 246 10.21 -8.24 -47.06
C ASP A 246 8.72 -7.93 -46.82
N CYS A 247 8.42 -7.08 -45.82
CA CYS A 247 7.06 -6.64 -45.52
C CYS A 247 6.55 -5.63 -46.55
N LEU A 248 7.43 -4.75 -47.04
CA LEU A 248 7.08 -3.72 -48.01
C LEU A 248 6.89 -4.29 -49.43
N GLU A 249 7.63 -5.33 -49.81
CA GLU A 249 7.45 -6.04 -51.10
C GLU A 249 6.08 -6.73 -51.24
N SER A 250 5.41 -7.00 -50.12
CA SER A 250 4.05 -7.57 -50.08
C SER A 250 2.99 -6.66 -50.70
N LYS A 251 3.23 -5.35 -50.74
CA LYS A 251 2.24 -4.32 -51.06
C LYS A 251 1.55 -4.50 -52.42
N ASP A 252 2.25 -5.13 -53.37
CA ASP A 252 1.80 -5.31 -54.75
C ASP A 252 1.03 -6.62 -54.99
N LYS A 253 0.85 -7.46 -53.96
CA LYS A 253 0.12 -8.73 -54.08
C LYS A 253 -1.40 -8.55 -53.89
N PRO A 254 -2.24 -9.37 -54.53
CA PRO A 254 -3.70 -9.30 -54.39
C PRO A 254 -4.24 -9.89 -53.08
N ASN A 255 -3.37 -10.29 -52.15
CA ASN A 255 -3.72 -10.99 -50.92
C ASN A 255 -3.93 -9.99 -49.78
N VAL A 256 -4.70 -10.38 -48.75
CA VAL A 256 -4.81 -9.57 -47.54
C VAL A 256 -3.54 -9.76 -46.72
N SER A 257 -2.87 -8.67 -46.37
CA SER A 257 -1.64 -8.67 -45.59
C SER A 257 -1.87 -8.03 -44.22
N TRP A 258 -1.58 -8.79 -43.16
CA TRP A 258 -1.55 -8.29 -41.79
C TRP A 258 -0.11 -8.20 -41.32
N ILE A 259 0.36 -6.99 -41.04
CA ILE A 259 1.70 -6.74 -40.50
C ILE A 259 1.54 -6.27 -39.05
N ASN A 260 2.15 -6.98 -38.12
CA ASN A 260 2.12 -6.68 -36.70
C ASN A 260 3.51 -6.28 -36.21
N VAL A 261 3.68 -5.01 -35.86
CA VAL A 261 4.91 -4.44 -35.32
C VAL A 261 4.80 -4.37 -33.80
N ILE A 262 5.66 -5.09 -33.10
CA ILE A 262 5.72 -5.16 -31.64
C ILE A 262 6.94 -4.37 -31.17
N GLY A 263 6.72 -3.30 -30.43
CA GLY A 263 7.70 -2.30 -30.07
C GLY A 263 7.66 -1.08 -31.00
N ILE A 264 7.33 0.08 -30.44
CA ILE A 264 7.16 1.34 -31.17
C ILE A 264 8.29 2.35 -30.88
N HIS A 265 9.35 1.90 -30.22
CA HIS A 265 10.45 2.76 -29.76
C HIS A 265 11.52 3.03 -30.82
N ASP A 266 11.53 2.30 -31.94
CA ASP A 266 12.49 2.52 -33.04
C ASP A 266 11.93 3.48 -34.12
N PRO A 267 12.45 4.72 -34.23
CA PRO A 267 12.00 5.68 -35.24
C PRO A 267 12.15 5.21 -36.67
N LYS A 268 13.18 4.41 -36.98
CA LYS A 268 13.49 4.02 -38.37
C LYS A 268 12.43 3.10 -38.94
N ILE A 269 11.90 2.21 -38.10
CA ILE A 269 10.85 1.27 -38.48
C ILE A 269 9.55 2.04 -38.74
N ILE A 270 9.20 2.96 -37.83
CA ILE A 270 8.01 3.81 -37.99
C ILE A 270 8.11 4.69 -39.24
N GLU A 271 9.27 5.30 -39.49
CA GLU A 271 9.52 6.12 -40.67
C GLU A 271 9.41 5.32 -41.97
N ALA A 272 9.97 4.11 -42.01
CA ALA A 272 9.92 3.26 -43.20
C ALA A 272 8.49 2.79 -43.53
N PHE A 273 7.70 2.37 -42.54
CA PHE A 273 6.27 2.10 -42.74
C PHE A 273 5.51 3.37 -43.13
N GLY A 274 5.80 4.49 -42.47
CA GLY A 274 5.19 5.78 -42.75
C GLY A 274 5.40 6.24 -44.19
N ASN A 275 6.62 6.14 -44.70
CA ASN A 275 6.95 6.50 -46.08
C ASN A 275 6.31 5.54 -47.08
N SER A 276 6.27 4.23 -46.80
CA SER A 276 5.66 3.26 -47.71
C SER A 276 4.14 3.41 -47.82
N PHE A 277 3.45 3.71 -46.73
CA PHE A 277 2.00 3.91 -46.70
C PHE A 277 1.57 5.37 -46.88
N GLU A 278 2.51 6.27 -47.21
CA GLU A 278 2.27 7.72 -47.40
C GLU A 278 1.60 8.39 -46.19
N ILE A 279 1.98 7.94 -44.99
CA ILE A 279 1.47 8.46 -43.73
C ILE A 279 2.13 9.81 -43.46
N HIS A 280 1.30 10.79 -43.08
CA HIS A 280 1.80 12.12 -42.76
C HIS A 280 2.77 12.07 -41.56
N PRO A 281 3.92 12.78 -41.58
CA PRO A 281 4.91 12.73 -40.49
C PRO A 281 4.34 13.00 -39.08
N LEU A 282 3.31 13.85 -38.98
CA LEU A 282 2.61 14.09 -37.70
C LEU A 282 1.90 12.83 -37.17
N HIS A 283 1.30 12.03 -38.06
CA HIS A 283 0.63 10.80 -37.69
C HIS A 283 1.64 9.71 -37.31
N GLN A 284 2.79 9.67 -37.98
CA GLN A 284 3.91 8.81 -37.59
C GLN A 284 4.43 9.13 -36.19
N ALA A 285 4.59 10.41 -35.86
CA ALA A 285 4.97 10.85 -34.52
C ALA A 285 3.93 10.48 -33.46
N ASN A 286 2.63 10.50 -33.80
CA ASN A 286 1.57 10.09 -32.89
C ASN A 286 1.63 8.59 -32.54
N ILE A 287 2.05 7.72 -33.48
CA ILE A 287 2.24 6.29 -33.21
C ILE A 287 3.24 6.08 -32.06
N MET A 288 4.31 6.87 -32.03
CA MET A 288 5.36 6.79 -31.01
C MET A 288 4.99 7.47 -29.69
N ASN A 289 3.84 8.15 -29.61
CA ASN A 289 3.39 8.84 -28.42
C ASN A 289 2.25 8.08 -27.74
N THR A 290 2.60 7.32 -26.71
CA THR A 290 1.69 6.43 -25.97
C THR A 290 0.77 7.16 -24.99
N GLU A 291 0.96 8.45 -24.74
CA GLU A 291 0.16 9.22 -23.79
C GLU A 291 -1.04 9.91 -24.49
N LEU A 292 -1.19 9.74 -25.81
CA LEU A 292 -2.30 10.29 -26.57
C LEU A 292 -3.63 9.57 -26.28
N ARG A 293 -4.73 10.33 -26.39
CA ARG A 293 -6.08 9.78 -26.34
C ARG A 293 -6.39 9.02 -27.64
N PRO A 294 -7.32 8.05 -27.63
CA PRO A 294 -7.78 7.42 -28.86
C PRO A 294 -8.24 8.47 -29.88
N SER A 295 -7.85 8.27 -31.14
CA SER A 295 -8.21 9.15 -32.24
C SER A 295 -8.27 8.39 -33.56
N ILE A 296 -8.84 9.05 -34.56
CA ILE A 296 -8.91 8.57 -35.94
C ILE A 296 -8.42 9.67 -36.87
N GLU A 297 -7.59 9.29 -37.83
CA GLU A 297 -7.11 10.15 -38.91
C GLU A 297 -7.45 9.50 -40.25
N VAL A 298 -8.08 10.27 -41.14
CA VAL A 298 -8.53 9.77 -42.44
C VAL A 298 -7.81 10.49 -43.55
N SER A 299 -7.28 9.72 -44.48
CA SER A 299 -6.68 10.19 -45.72
C SER A 299 -7.32 9.46 -46.90
N ASP A 300 -6.97 9.84 -48.13
CA ASP A 300 -7.48 9.20 -49.34
C ASP A 300 -6.98 7.75 -49.48
N ASN A 301 -5.77 7.47 -48.97
CA ASN A 301 -5.07 6.19 -49.17
C ASN A 301 -5.08 5.28 -47.92
N TYR A 302 -5.32 5.83 -46.73
CA TYR A 302 -5.34 5.07 -45.48
C TYR A 302 -6.30 5.68 -44.45
N ILE A 303 -6.70 4.85 -43.49
CA ILE A 303 -7.33 5.26 -42.24
C ILE A 303 -6.41 4.81 -41.11
N MET A 304 -6.04 5.73 -40.22
CA MET A 304 -5.27 5.42 -39.02
C MET A 304 -6.16 5.54 -37.79
N VAL A 305 -6.25 4.47 -37.01
CA VAL A 305 -7.04 4.39 -35.78
C VAL A 305 -6.10 4.12 -34.62
N MET A 306 -6.13 4.95 -33.59
CA MET A 306 -5.43 4.71 -32.34
C MET A 306 -6.45 4.42 -31.24
N LEU A 307 -6.32 3.27 -30.59
CA LEU A 307 -7.17 2.83 -29.48
C LEU A 307 -6.31 2.48 -28.27
N LYS A 308 -6.92 2.44 -27.07
CA LYS A 308 -6.27 1.80 -25.92
C LYS A 308 -6.87 0.45 -25.64
N MET A 309 -5.99 -0.50 -25.38
CA MET A 309 -6.32 -1.85 -25.01
C MET A 309 -6.01 -2.07 -23.51
N PRO A 310 -7.04 -2.23 -22.66
CA PRO A 310 -6.85 -2.49 -21.25
C PRO A 310 -6.42 -3.94 -21.01
N HIS A 311 -5.43 -4.13 -20.15
CA HIS A 311 -5.04 -5.46 -19.67
C HIS A 311 -4.48 -5.39 -18.25
N TYR A 312 -4.48 -6.52 -17.56
CA TYR A 312 -3.81 -6.66 -16.27
C TYR A 312 -2.40 -7.20 -16.47
N ILE A 313 -1.43 -6.60 -15.81
CA ILE A 313 -0.11 -7.21 -15.67
C ILE A 313 -0.22 -8.35 -14.66
N ASP A 314 0.01 -9.59 -15.10
CA ASP A 314 -0.09 -10.80 -14.27
C ASP A 314 0.73 -10.71 -12.98
N GLU A 315 1.95 -10.17 -13.05
CA GLU A 315 2.88 -10.09 -11.91
C GLU A 315 2.42 -9.12 -10.82
N THR A 316 1.69 -8.05 -11.18
CA THR A 316 1.39 -6.94 -10.26
C THR A 316 -0.10 -6.70 -10.04
N GLY A 317 -0.97 -7.32 -10.84
CA GLY A 317 -2.41 -7.05 -10.85
C GLY A 317 -2.76 -5.60 -11.18
N LYS A 318 -1.82 -4.84 -11.76
CA LYS A 318 -1.99 -3.46 -12.18
C LYS A 318 -2.72 -3.42 -13.52
N LEU A 319 -3.76 -2.60 -13.59
CA LEU A 319 -4.44 -2.29 -14.85
C LEU A 319 -3.58 -1.32 -15.65
N GLU A 320 -3.25 -1.68 -16.87
CA GLU A 320 -2.56 -0.82 -17.83
C GLU A 320 -3.38 -0.65 -19.11
N LEU A 321 -3.15 0.47 -19.78
CA LEU A 321 -3.78 0.83 -21.05
C LEU A 321 -2.67 0.91 -22.10
N GLU A 322 -2.58 -0.12 -22.94
CA GLU A 322 -1.64 -0.14 -24.05
C GLU A 322 -2.20 0.64 -25.24
N GLN A 323 -1.38 1.44 -25.92
CA GLN A 323 -1.77 2.01 -27.21
C GLN A 323 -1.64 0.99 -28.34
N ILE A 324 -2.72 0.79 -29.08
CA ILE A 324 -2.68 0.04 -30.34
C ILE A 324 -3.00 1.02 -31.48
N SER A 325 -2.06 1.18 -32.39
CA SER A 325 -2.24 1.97 -33.62
C SER A 325 -2.48 1.03 -34.79
N ILE A 326 -3.55 1.25 -35.54
CA ILE A 326 -4.00 0.43 -36.65
C ILE A 326 -4.03 1.29 -37.90
N ILE A 327 -3.30 0.89 -38.94
CA ILE A 327 -3.40 1.48 -40.27
C ILE A 327 -4.21 0.52 -41.14
N ILE A 328 -5.27 1.04 -41.72
CA ILE A 328 -6.12 0.35 -42.68
C ILE A 328 -5.82 0.96 -44.04
N ALA A 329 -5.29 0.15 -44.95
CA ALA A 329 -5.07 0.51 -46.34
C ALA A 329 -5.69 -0.56 -47.24
N LYS A 330 -5.67 -0.32 -48.55
CA LYS A 330 -6.22 -1.27 -49.53
C LYS A 330 -5.49 -2.62 -49.43
N ASP A 331 -6.22 -3.66 -49.06
CA ASP A 331 -5.74 -5.03 -48.87
C ASP A 331 -4.63 -5.20 -47.79
N HIS A 332 -4.34 -4.15 -46.99
CA HIS A 332 -3.30 -4.16 -45.96
C HIS A 332 -3.82 -3.65 -44.61
N VAL A 333 -3.42 -4.31 -43.53
CA VAL A 333 -3.59 -3.82 -42.15
C VAL A 333 -2.25 -3.86 -41.43
N VAL A 334 -1.82 -2.73 -40.87
CA VAL A 334 -0.62 -2.66 -40.05
C VAL A 334 -1.01 -2.31 -38.62
N THR A 335 -0.61 -3.15 -37.66
CA THR A 335 -0.81 -2.91 -36.23
C THR A 335 0.51 -2.59 -35.55
N PHE A 336 0.55 -1.55 -34.73
CA PHE A 336 1.69 -1.21 -33.88
C PHE A 336 1.28 -1.40 -32.42
N GLN A 337 2.07 -2.18 -31.70
CA GLN A 337 1.87 -2.54 -30.30
C GLN A 337 3.09 -2.12 -29.47
N GLU A 338 2.87 -1.79 -28.20
CA GLU A 338 3.97 -1.52 -27.26
C GLU A 338 4.57 -2.84 -26.76
N ILE A 339 3.71 -3.85 -26.56
CA ILE A 339 4.03 -5.19 -26.11
C ILE A 339 3.32 -6.24 -26.97
N GLU A 340 3.74 -7.50 -26.85
CA GLU A 340 3.02 -8.59 -27.50
C GLU A 340 1.67 -8.80 -26.80
N ALA A 341 0.58 -8.56 -27.52
CA ALA A 341 -0.77 -8.78 -26.99
C ALA A 341 -1.34 -10.15 -27.40
N ASP A 342 -1.69 -10.95 -26.39
CA ASP A 342 -2.25 -12.30 -26.57
C ASP A 342 -3.66 -12.29 -27.20
N PHE A 343 -4.39 -11.18 -27.14
CA PHE A 343 -5.79 -11.13 -27.59
C PHE A 343 -5.93 -11.30 -29.11
N PHE A 344 -4.91 -10.93 -29.86
CA PHE A 344 -4.89 -11.10 -31.31
C PHE A 344 -4.65 -12.55 -31.75
N ASP A 345 -4.26 -13.45 -30.84
CA ASP A 345 -4.10 -14.87 -31.16
C ASP A 345 -5.39 -15.54 -31.59
N GLN A 346 -6.54 -15.10 -31.08
CA GLN A 346 -7.83 -15.64 -31.51
C GLN A 346 -8.08 -15.32 -32.99
N ILE A 347 -7.68 -14.13 -33.44
CA ILE A 347 -7.77 -13.71 -34.84
C ILE A 347 -6.81 -14.56 -35.68
N ARG A 348 -5.55 -14.70 -35.25
CA ARG A 348 -4.54 -15.56 -35.90
C ARG A 348 -5.06 -17.00 -36.06
N LYS A 349 -5.62 -17.58 -34.99
CA LYS A 349 -6.21 -18.93 -35.00
C LYS A 349 -7.39 -19.04 -35.98
N ARG A 350 -8.28 -18.05 -36.03
CA ARG A 350 -9.41 -18.03 -36.98
C ARG A 350 -8.93 -18.04 -38.43
N ILE A 351 -7.87 -17.29 -38.73
CA ILE A 351 -7.31 -17.25 -40.09
C ILE A 351 -6.57 -18.55 -40.41
N ARG A 352 -5.73 -19.08 -39.51
CA ARG A 352 -5.04 -20.38 -39.68
C ARG A 352 -6.02 -21.53 -39.94
N ASN A 353 -7.10 -21.59 -39.16
CA ASN A 353 -8.07 -22.70 -39.21
C ASN A 353 -9.20 -22.50 -40.23
N LYS A 354 -9.19 -21.40 -41.02
CA LYS A 354 -10.31 -20.99 -41.89
C LYS A 354 -11.66 -20.92 -41.15
N THR A 355 -11.67 -20.52 -39.87
CA THR A 355 -12.88 -20.47 -39.06
C THR A 355 -13.72 -19.23 -39.39
N GLY A 356 -14.99 -19.43 -39.75
CA GLY A 356 -15.90 -18.35 -40.12
C GLY A 356 -15.59 -17.77 -41.51
N THR A 357 -15.80 -16.47 -41.68
CA THR A 357 -15.72 -15.80 -43.00
C THR A 357 -14.43 -14.99 -43.21
N ILE A 358 -13.54 -14.91 -42.22
CA ILE A 358 -12.42 -13.95 -42.20
C ILE A 358 -11.52 -14.02 -43.45
N ARG A 359 -11.25 -15.24 -43.96
CA ARG A 359 -10.41 -15.46 -45.15
C ARG A 359 -11.05 -15.08 -46.48
N ASN A 360 -12.38 -14.95 -46.50
CA ASN A 360 -13.15 -14.57 -47.68
C ASN A 360 -13.42 -13.06 -47.72
N GLN A 361 -13.00 -12.34 -46.68
CA GLN A 361 -13.16 -10.89 -46.56
C GLN A 361 -11.82 -10.18 -46.82
N LYS A 362 -11.86 -8.85 -46.93
CA LYS A 362 -10.69 -8.01 -47.22
C LYS A 362 -10.11 -7.38 -45.93
N SER A 363 -9.12 -6.50 -46.10
CA SER A 363 -8.42 -5.81 -45.00
C SER A 363 -9.35 -5.03 -44.07
N ASP A 364 -10.47 -4.52 -44.57
CA ASP A 364 -11.47 -3.80 -43.77
C ASP A 364 -12.13 -4.69 -42.72
N TYR A 365 -12.49 -5.92 -43.09
CA TYR A 365 -13.04 -6.88 -42.13
C TYR A 365 -11.99 -7.35 -41.11
N LEU A 366 -10.72 -7.50 -41.53
CA LEU A 366 -9.64 -7.79 -40.60
C LEU A 366 -9.46 -6.66 -39.58
N ALA A 367 -9.48 -5.40 -40.04
CA ALA A 367 -9.41 -4.24 -39.17
C ALA A 367 -10.58 -4.21 -38.19
N TYR A 368 -11.81 -4.50 -38.65
CA TYR A 368 -12.96 -4.71 -37.77
C TYR A 368 -12.66 -5.78 -36.71
N ALA A 369 -12.17 -6.96 -37.08
CA ALA A 369 -11.91 -8.04 -36.12
C ALA A 369 -10.86 -7.67 -35.07
N ILE A 370 -9.85 -6.87 -35.44
CA ILE A 370 -8.84 -6.34 -34.51
C ILE A 370 -9.45 -5.32 -33.56
N ILE A 371 -10.26 -4.39 -34.08
CA ILE A 371 -10.96 -3.39 -33.27
C ILE A 371 -11.93 -4.07 -32.30
N ASP A 372 -12.69 -5.05 -32.76
CA ASP A 372 -13.63 -5.85 -31.95
C ASP A 372 -12.89 -6.53 -30.80
N ALA A 373 -11.75 -7.18 -31.07
CA ALA A 373 -10.92 -7.80 -30.02
C ALA A 373 -10.39 -6.77 -28.99
N ILE A 374 -10.07 -5.54 -29.41
CA ILE A 374 -9.68 -4.47 -28.49
C ILE A 374 -10.86 -4.06 -27.62
N ILE A 375 -12.06 -3.90 -28.18
CA ILE A 375 -13.26 -3.56 -27.40
C ILE A 375 -13.63 -4.69 -26.44
N ASP A 376 -13.57 -5.94 -26.89
CA ASP A 376 -13.87 -7.11 -26.07
C ASP A 376 -12.96 -7.23 -24.84
N SER A 377 -11.69 -6.79 -24.95
CA SER A 377 -10.77 -6.77 -23.81
C SER A 377 -11.27 -5.91 -22.64
N TYR A 378 -12.13 -4.90 -22.89
CA TYR A 378 -12.74 -4.11 -21.82
C TYR A 378 -13.69 -4.94 -20.96
N PHE A 379 -14.45 -5.88 -21.55
CA PHE A 379 -15.37 -6.72 -20.78
C PHE A 379 -14.63 -7.58 -19.75
N LEU A 380 -13.49 -8.19 -20.13
CA LEU A 380 -12.67 -8.98 -19.20
C LEU A 380 -12.17 -8.14 -18.02
N VAL A 381 -11.80 -6.89 -18.29
CA VAL A 381 -11.31 -5.99 -17.24
C VAL A 381 -12.44 -5.52 -16.34
N ILE A 382 -13.59 -5.19 -16.92
CA ILE A 382 -14.77 -4.74 -16.19
C ILE A 382 -15.35 -5.85 -15.31
N GLU A 383 -15.40 -7.09 -15.80
CA GLU A 383 -15.83 -8.27 -15.04
C GLU A 383 -14.98 -8.43 -13.78
N LYS A 384 -13.66 -8.45 -13.93
CA LYS A 384 -12.73 -8.54 -12.78
C LYS A 384 -12.86 -7.35 -11.82
N ILE A 385 -13.17 -6.16 -12.31
CA ILE A 385 -13.44 -5.01 -11.43
C ILE A 385 -14.78 -5.19 -10.72
N GLY A 386 -15.78 -5.73 -11.38
CA GLY A 386 -17.06 -6.12 -10.79
C GLY A 386 -16.87 -7.09 -9.62
N ASP A 387 -16.12 -8.17 -9.83
CA ASP A 387 -15.83 -9.15 -8.77
C ASP A 387 -15.15 -8.49 -7.55
N ILE A 388 -14.12 -7.68 -7.78
CA ILE A 388 -13.42 -6.96 -6.69
C ILE A 388 -14.37 -5.95 -6.01
N THR A 389 -15.29 -5.37 -6.76
CA THR A 389 -16.28 -4.41 -6.25
C THR A 389 -17.25 -5.13 -5.30
N GLU A 390 -17.79 -6.29 -5.70
CA GLU A 390 -18.68 -7.11 -4.86
C GLU A 390 -17.99 -7.56 -3.55
N GLU A 391 -16.75 -8.07 -3.64
CA GLU A 391 -15.97 -8.44 -2.44
C GLU A 391 -15.77 -7.26 -1.49
N LEU A 392 -15.55 -6.07 -2.04
CA LEU A 392 -15.32 -4.85 -1.26
C LEU A 392 -16.60 -4.35 -0.58
N GLU A 393 -17.77 -4.51 -1.20
CA GLU A 393 -19.05 -4.20 -0.57
C GLU A 393 -19.28 -5.06 0.67
N ASP A 394 -18.99 -6.35 0.57
CA ASP A 394 -19.09 -7.28 1.69
C ASP A 394 -18.10 -6.91 2.81
N GLU A 395 -16.86 -6.53 2.48
CA GLU A 395 -15.87 -6.07 3.46
C GLU A 395 -16.34 -4.84 4.24
N LEU A 396 -16.92 -3.85 3.54
CA LEU A 396 -17.42 -2.60 4.10
C LEU A 396 -18.53 -2.80 5.15
N MET A 397 -19.38 -3.81 4.94
CA MET A 397 -20.48 -4.14 5.84
C MET A 397 -20.01 -4.83 7.12
N HIS A 398 -18.87 -5.53 7.08
CA HIS A 398 -18.41 -6.34 8.21
C HIS A 398 -17.28 -5.68 9.00
N ASN A 399 -16.14 -5.39 8.36
CA ASN A 399 -14.94 -4.93 9.05
C ASN A 399 -14.08 -4.05 8.12
N PRO A 400 -14.46 -2.77 7.89
CA PRO A 400 -13.64 -1.88 7.09
C PRO A 400 -12.28 -1.62 7.75
N THR A 401 -11.24 -1.63 6.92
CA THR A 401 -9.84 -1.36 7.27
C THR A 401 -9.32 -0.12 6.52
N ALA A 402 -8.11 0.35 6.88
CA ALA A 402 -7.47 1.42 6.13
C ALA A 402 -7.10 1.01 4.70
N GLU A 403 -6.89 -0.29 4.45
CA GLU A 403 -6.61 -0.83 3.12
C GLU A 403 -7.86 -0.80 2.23
N THR A 404 -9.05 -1.06 2.79
CA THR A 404 -10.35 -0.96 2.09
C THR A 404 -10.48 0.40 1.38
N MET A 405 -10.15 1.50 2.08
CA MET A 405 -10.19 2.85 1.51
C MET A 405 -9.21 3.01 0.33
N GLN A 406 -8.01 2.44 0.43
CA GLN A 406 -7.02 2.52 -0.65
C GLN A 406 -7.48 1.74 -1.88
N THR A 407 -8.13 0.59 -1.68
CA THR A 407 -8.74 -0.21 -2.74
C THR A 407 -9.86 0.56 -3.43
N ILE A 408 -10.80 1.17 -2.70
CA ILE A 408 -11.86 2.02 -3.26
C ILE A 408 -11.27 3.13 -4.14
N GLN A 409 -10.24 3.83 -3.65
CA GLN A 409 -9.59 4.91 -4.41
C GLN A 409 -8.87 4.39 -5.66
N THR A 410 -8.29 3.20 -5.59
CA THR A 410 -7.64 2.55 -6.73
C THR A 410 -8.65 2.16 -7.80
N LEU A 411 -9.77 1.53 -7.41
CA LEU A 411 -10.87 1.20 -8.32
C LEU A 411 -11.45 2.46 -8.98
N LYS A 412 -11.67 3.53 -8.20
CA LYS A 412 -12.14 4.82 -8.72
C LYS A 412 -11.21 5.38 -9.79
N ARG A 413 -9.89 5.34 -9.57
CA ARG A 413 -8.89 5.78 -10.57
C ARG A 413 -8.91 4.90 -11.82
N ARG A 414 -9.04 3.58 -11.66
CA ARG A 414 -9.17 2.63 -12.77
C ARG A 414 -10.41 2.93 -13.63
N MET A 415 -11.57 3.17 -13.01
CA MET A 415 -12.80 3.59 -13.71
C MET A 415 -12.62 4.88 -14.51
N ILE A 416 -11.99 5.89 -13.91
CA ILE A 416 -11.70 7.15 -14.62
C ILE A 416 -10.79 6.90 -15.83
N SER A 417 -9.79 6.03 -15.70
CA SER A 417 -8.88 5.69 -16.80
C SER A 417 -9.59 4.97 -17.94
N LEU A 418 -10.40 3.94 -17.63
CA LEU A 418 -11.20 3.22 -18.64
C LEU A 418 -12.19 4.16 -19.34
N ARG A 419 -12.91 5.00 -18.58
CA ARG A 419 -13.83 6.01 -19.12
C ARG A 419 -13.14 6.96 -20.10
N LYS A 420 -11.97 7.50 -19.73
CA LYS A 420 -11.22 8.43 -20.60
C LYS A 420 -10.80 7.79 -21.93
N SER A 421 -10.65 6.47 -21.96
CA SER A 421 -10.29 5.73 -23.15
C SER A 421 -11.49 5.35 -24.02
N ILE A 422 -12.55 4.80 -23.42
CA ILE A 422 -13.66 4.23 -24.19
C ILE A 422 -14.58 5.29 -24.81
N TRP A 423 -14.73 6.48 -24.20
CA TRP A 423 -15.58 7.55 -24.75
C TRP A 423 -15.12 8.02 -26.14
N PRO A 424 -13.84 8.37 -26.34
CA PRO A 424 -13.34 8.68 -27.68
C PRO A 424 -13.44 7.49 -28.64
N ALA A 425 -13.26 6.25 -28.16
CA ALA A 425 -13.41 5.07 -29.00
C ALA A 425 -14.82 4.97 -29.60
N ARG A 426 -15.88 5.32 -28.85
CA ARG A 426 -17.26 5.40 -29.37
C ARG A 426 -17.37 6.29 -30.61
N GLU A 427 -16.77 7.47 -30.57
CA GLU A 427 -16.80 8.42 -31.69
C GLU A 427 -16.08 7.86 -32.91
N ILE A 428 -14.95 7.18 -32.70
CA ILE A 428 -14.18 6.51 -33.75
C ILE A 428 -14.99 5.39 -34.39
N ILE A 429 -15.62 4.52 -33.59
CA ILE A 429 -16.42 3.41 -34.13
C ILE A 429 -17.67 3.91 -34.85
N ASP A 430 -18.33 4.96 -34.34
CA ASP A 430 -19.48 5.60 -35.00
C ASP A 430 -19.07 6.17 -36.37
N PHE A 431 -17.93 6.85 -36.44
CA PHE A 431 -17.36 7.38 -37.68
C PHE A 431 -17.13 6.25 -38.70
N LEU A 432 -16.43 5.18 -38.29
CA LEU A 432 -16.15 4.03 -39.17
C LEU A 432 -17.43 3.33 -39.65
N GLY A 433 -18.47 3.30 -38.83
CA GLY A 433 -19.75 2.66 -39.13
C GLY A 433 -20.70 3.49 -40.01
N ARG A 434 -20.53 4.83 -40.06
CA ARG A 434 -21.42 5.75 -40.77
C ARG A 434 -20.81 6.38 -42.01
N ASP A 435 -19.57 6.84 -41.94
CA ASP A 435 -19.01 7.71 -42.98
C ASP A 435 -18.51 6.94 -44.18
N SER A 436 -18.81 7.43 -45.39
CA SER A 436 -18.54 6.75 -46.66
C SER A 436 -17.06 6.85 -47.07
N THR A 437 -16.18 6.11 -46.39
CA THR A 437 -14.79 5.91 -46.84
C THR A 437 -14.73 4.81 -47.90
N THR A 438 -13.80 4.94 -48.84
CA THR A 438 -13.55 3.94 -49.91
C THR A 438 -12.93 2.64 -49.39
N LEU A 439 -12.27 2.72 -48.23
CA LEU A 439 -11.55 1.61 -47.62
C LEU A 439 -12.43 0.68 -46.79
N ILE A 440 -13.65 1.10 -46.41
CA ILE A 440 -14.57 0.31 -45.59
C ILE A 440 -15.82 -0.05 -46.39
N SER A 441 -16.00 -1.33 -46.67
CA SER A 441 -17.17 -1.82 -47.41
C SER A 441 -18.46 -1.76 -46.58
N ASP A 442 -19.61 -1.66 -47.27
CA ASP A 442 -20.93 -1.66 -46.61
C ASP A 442 -21.21 -2.94 -45.80
N ASN A 443 -20.63 -4.07 -46.22
CA ASN A 443 -20.71 -5.32 -45.48
C ASN A 443 -20.04 -5.16 -44.11
N THR A 444 -18.81 -4.65 -44.08
CA THR A 444 -18.04 -4.41 -42.84
C THR A 444 -18.71 -3.41 -41.91
N ARG A 445 -19.42 -2.40 -42.45
CA ARG A 445 -20.18 -1.43 -41.62
C ARG A 445 -21.24 -2.08 -40.74
N THR A 446 -21.84 -3.19 -41.18
CA THR A 446 -22.83 -3.91 -40.36
C THR A 446 -22.17 -4.49 -39.11
N TYR A 447 -20.95 -5.02 -39.23
CA TYR A 447 -20.18 -5.52 -38.10
C TYR A 447 -19.67 -4.37 -37.20
N LEU A 448 -19.24 -3.25 -37.78
CA LEU A 448 -18.84 -2.06 -37.00
C LEU A 448 -19.99 -1.47 -36.17
N ARG A 449 -21.24 -1.58 -36.63
CA ARG A 449 -22.41 -1.21 -35.82
C ARG A 449 -22.62 -2.13 -34.62
N ASP A 450 -22.22 -3.39 -34.72
CA ASP A 450 -22.24 -4.32 -33.58
C ASP A 450 -21.18 -3.91 -32.54
N VAL A 451 -19.95 -3.62 -33.00
CA VAL A 451 -18.89 -3.06 -32.15
C VAL A 451 -19.35 -1.77 -31.47
N TYR A 452 -20.07 -0.91 -32.19
CA TYR A 452 -20.63 0.31 -31.61
C TYR A 452 -21.56 0.00 -30.42
N ASN A 453 -22.43 -1.01 -30.56
CA ASN A 453 -23.30 -1.43 -29.46
C ASN A 453 -22.49 -2.00 -28.29
N HIS A 454 -21.44 -2.79 -28.55
CA HIS A 454 -20.53 -3.27 -27.51
C HIS A 454 -19.85 -2.11 -26.78
N VAL A 455 -19.40 -1.08 -27.49
CA VAL A 455 -18.81 0.12 -26.87
C VAL A 455 -19.82 0.83 -25.96
N ILE A 456 -21.09 0.98 -26.38
CA ILE A 456 -22.14 1.56 -25.52
C ILE A 456 -22.34 0.70 -24.26
N GLN A 457 -22.41 -0.62 -24.41
CA GLN A 457 -22.56 -1.52 -23.27
C GLN A 457 -21.38 -1.43 -22.29
N VAL A 458 -20.15 -1.35 -22.79
CA VAL A 458 -18.95 -1.13 -21.99
C VAL A 458 -19.03 0.21 -21.24
N MET A 459 -19.46 1.28 -21.92
CA MET A 459 -19.62 2.61 -21.32
C MET A 459 -20.66 2.60 -20.18
N ASP A 460 -21.83 2.01 -20.41
CA ASP A 460 -22.91 1.94 -19.42
C ASP A 460 -22.47 1.12 -18.19
N THR A 461 -21.75 0.02 -18.41
CA THR A 461 -21.22 -0.81 -17.32
C THR A 461 -20.16 -0.08 -16.50
N ILE A 462 -19.27 0.69 -17.15
CA ILE A 462 -18.29 1.54 -16.47
C ILE A 462 -18.98 2.62 -15.62
N GLU A 463 -20.04 3.25 -16.13
CA GLU A 463 -20.79 4.23 -15.32
C GLU A 463 -21.46 3.58 -14.12
N GLY A 464 -22.12 2.43 -14.31
CA GLY A 464 -22.74 1.68 -13.22
C GLY A 464 -21.75 1.34 -12.11
N LEU A 465 -20.61 0.75 -12.46
CA LEU A 465 -19.55 0.43 -11.49
C LEU A 465 -18.98 1.68 -10.83
N ARG A 466 -18.78 2.77 -11.59
CA ARG A 466 -18.27 4.03 -11.03
C ARG A 466 -19.23 4.61 -9.98
N ASP A 467 -20.52 4.52 -10.23
CA ASP A 467 -21.53 5.03 -9.30
C ASP A 467 -21.62 4.16 -8.04
N VAL A 468 -21.53 2.83 -8.17
CA VAL A 468 -21.43 1.88 -7.03
C VAL A 468 -20.17 2.18 -6.20
N ILE A 469 -18.99 2.24 -6.83
CA ILE A 469 -17.72 2.58 -6.17
C ILE A 469 -17.79 3.98 -5.53
N GLY A 470 -18.54 4.91 -6.13
CA GLY A 470 -18.81 6.23 -5.57
C GLY A 470 -19.53 6.15 -4.23
N GLY A 471 -20.59 5.35 -4.14
CA GLY A 471 -21.37 5.12 -2.91
C GLY A 471 -20.64 4.34 -1.82
N MET A 472 -19.62 3.55 -2.18
CA MET A 472 -18.79 2.83 -1.21
C MET A 472 -18.03 3.76 -0.26
N LEU A 473 -17.61 4.94 -0.72
CA LEU A 473 -16.91 5.90 0.15
C LEU A 473 -17.80 6.36 1.30
N ASP A 474 -19.06 6.66 1.00
CA ASP A 474 -20.06 7.08 1.99
C ASP A 474 -20.43 5.93 2.93
N THR A 475 -20.51 4.71 2.38
CA THR A 475 -20.73 3.48 3.15
C THR A 475 -19.57 3.21 4.11
N TYR A 476 -18.33 3.36 3.65
CA TYR A 476 -17.12 3.25 4.48
C TYR A 476 -17.16 4.23 5.66
N LEU A 477 -17.42 5.52 5.38
CA LEU A 477 -17.47 6.55 6.41
C LEU A 477 -18.58 6.26 7.44
N SER A 478 -19.74 5.79 6.97
CA SER A 478 -20.86 5.40 7.81
C SER A 478 -20.52 4.20 8.70
N SER A 479 -19.87 3.17 8.14
CA SER A 479 -19.45 1.95 8.85
C SER A 479 -18.40 2.26 9.91
N VAL A 480 -17.37 3.06 9.58
CA VAL A 480 -16.35 3.52 10.53
C VAL A 480 -16.97 4.35 11.67
N SER A 481 -17.91 5.25 11.34
CA SER A 481 -18.63 6.05 12.34
C SER A 481 -19.48 5.16 13.26
N ASN A 482 -20.17 4.17 12.71
CA ASN A 482 -20.95 3.22 13.51
C ASN A 482 -20.06 2.42 14.47
N ARG A 483 -18.91 1.93 13.99
CA ARG A 483 -17.92 1.24 14.83
C ARG A 483 -17.37 2.15 15.94
N MET A 484 -17.06 3.40 15.62
CA MET A 484 -16.66 4.39 16.62
C MET A 484 -17.75 4.59 17.68
N ASN A 485 -19.02 4.69 17.25
CA ASN A 485 -20.15 4.80 18.18
C ASN A 485 -20.30 3.56 19.08
N GLU A 486 -20.08 2.35 18.56
CA GLU A 486 -20.08 1.12 19.38
C GLU A 486 -18.95 1.09 20.41
N VAL A 487 -17.74 1.49 20.01
CA VAL A 487 -16.59 1.62 20.92
C VAL A 487 -16.88 2.65 22.02
N MET A 488 -17.41 3.82 21.65
CA MET A 488 -17.76 4.88 22.59
C MET A 488 -18.87 4.46 23.56
N LYS A 489 -19.90 3.75 23.08
CA LYS A 489 -20.94 3.15 23.94
C LYS A 489 -20.33 2.18 24.95
N THR A 490 -19.46 1.28 24.49
CA THR A 490 -18.81 0.29 25.37
C THR A 490 -17.96 0.97 26.44
N LEU A 491 -17.14 1.95 26.05
CA LEU A 491 -16.31 2.72 26.98
C LEU A 491 -17.17 3.48 28.00
N THR A 492 -18.29 4.05 27.55
CA THR A 492 -19.21 4.81 28.41
C THR A 492 -19.93 3.91 29.41
N ILE A 493 -20.36 2.71 29.01
CA ILE A 493 -20.97 1.72 29.93
C ILE A 493 -19.98 1.34 31.02
N ILE A 494 -18.73 1.04 30.65
CA ILE A 494 -17.67 0.70 31.60
C ILE A 494 -17.42 1.88 32.55
N ALA A 495 -17.19 3.08 32.01
CA ALA A 495 -16.93 4.28 32.82
C ALA A 495 -18.09 4.62 33.77
N ALA A 496 -19.33 4.58 33.29
CA ALA A 496 -20.52 4.87 34.10
C ALA A 496 -20.73 3.88 35.25
N ILE A 497 -20.30 2.62 35.09
CA ILE A 497 -20.33 1.62 36.16
C ILE A 497 -19.18 1.87 37.15
N PHE A 498 -17.96 2.08 36.66
CA PHE A 498 -16.79 2.18 37.54
C PHE A 498 -16.67 3.51 38.28
N ILE A 499 -17.04 4.65 37.69
CA ILE A 499 -16.85 5.97 38.31
C ILE A 499 -17.54 6.05 39.70
N PRO A 500 -18.83 5.69 39.86
CA PRO A 500 -19.49 5.71 41.17
C PRO A 500 -18.90 4.69 42.16
N ILE A 501 -18.54 3.49 41.69
CA ILE A 501 -17.96 2.44 42.53
C ILE A 501 -16.60 2.88 43.07
N THR A 502 -15.73 3.40 42.20
CA THR A 502 -14.42 3.92 42.56
C THR A 502 -14.53 5.12 43.50
N PHE A 503 -15.54 5.98 43.31
CA PHE A 503 -15.80 7.08 44.23
C PHE A 503 -16.17 6.60 45.63
N ILE A 504 -17.08 5.63 45.76
CA ILE A 504 -17.46 5.04 47.05
C ILE A 504 -16.25 4.35 47.70
N ALA A 505 -15.50 3.56 46.93
CA ALA A 505 -14.28 2.91 47.42
C ALA A 505 -13.23 3.92 47.87
N GLY A 506 -13.11 5.05 47.15
CA GLY A 506 -12.24 6.16 47.50
C GLY A 506 -12.61 6.81 48.83
N ILE A 507 -13.91 7.07 49.08
CA ILE A 507 -14.39 7.60 50.36
C ILE A 507 -14.05 6.66 51.51
N TYR A 508 -14.37 5.37 51.37
CA TYR A 508 -14.08 4.37 52.41
C TYR A 508 -12.59 4.03 52.54
N GLY A 509 -11.77 4.40 51.55
CA GLY A 509 -10.31 4.28 51.59
C GLY A 509 -9.59 5.49 52.19
N THR A 510 -10.32 6.49 52.69
CA THR A 510 -9.72 7.66 53.33
C THR A 510 -9.30 7.38 54.78
N ASN A 511 -8.24 8.04 55.24
CA ASN A 511 -7.74 7.93 56.63
C ASN A 511 -8.46 8.91 57.60
N PHE A 512 -9.75 9.21 57.39
CA PHE A 512 -10.48 10.13 58.25
C PHE A 512 -11.03 9.44 59.50
N VAL A 513 -10.92 10.10 60.65
CA VAL A 513 -11.42 9.61 61.95
C VAL A 513 -12.94 9.76 62.08
N TYR A 514 -13.52 10.80 61.48
CA TYR A 514 -14.96 11.11 61.54
C TYR A 514 -15.69 10.70 60.26
N VAL A 515 -15.75 9.39 60.00
CA VAL A 515 -16.72 8.79 59.06
C VAL A 515 -17.60 7.85 59.89
N PRO A 516 -18.83 8.26 60.25
CA PRO A 516 -19.64 7.55 61.24
C PRO A 516 -19.92 6.09 60.87
N GLU A 517 -19.92 5.77 59.58
CA GLU A 517 -20.14 4.43 59.06
C GLU A 517 -18.96 3.47 59.29
N LEU A 518 -17.70 3.94 59.37
CA LEU A 518 -16.52 3.07 59.48
C LEU A 518 -16.42 2.33 60.83
N GLN A 519 -17.04 2.85 61.89
CA GLN A 519 -17.03 2.24 63.22
C GLN A 519 -18.07 1.11 63.37
N TRP A 520 -18.93 0.92 62.38
CA TRP A 520 -19.95 -0.14 62.39
C TRP A 520 -19.38 -1.46 61.87
N GLU A 521 -19.58 -2.56 62.60
CA GLU A 521 -19.03 -3.90 62.27
C GLU A 521 -19.46 -4.42 60.88
N TYR A 522 -20.65 -4.03 60.40
CA TYR A 522 -21.17 -4.47 59.10
C TYR A 522 -20.95 -3.46 57.96
N SER A 523 -20.22 -2.37 58.21
CA SER A 523 -19.99 -1.28 57.25
C SER A 523 -19.38 -1.76 55.93
N TYR A 524 -18.41 -2.67 55.98
CA TYR A 524 -17.79 -3.28 54.80
C TYR A 524 -18.82 -4.02 53.92
N PHE A 525 -19.69 -4.83 54.53
CA PHE A 525 -20.72 -5.57 53.81
C PHE A 525 -21.82 -4.66 53.26
N ALA A 526 -22.19 -3.61 54.01
CA ALA A 526 -23.14 -2.59 53.56
C ALA A 526 -22.60 -1.82 52.34
N MET A 527 -21.32 -1.43 52.35
CA MET A 527 -20.63 -0.80 51.23
C MET A 527 -20.66 -1.68 49.98
N LEU A 528 -20.25 -2.96 50.10
CA LEU A 528 -20.26 -3.91 48.98
C LEU A 528 -21.68 -4.11 48.42
N THR A 529 -22.68 -4.18 49.30
CA THR A 529 -24.09 -4.30 48.90
C THR A 529 -24.55 -3.07 48.14
N ALA A 530 -24.22 -1.87 48.61
CA ALA A 530 -24.55 -0.61 47.93
C ALA A 530 -23.89 -0.52 46.54
N MET A 531 -22.60 -0.88 46.42
CA MET A 531 -21.90 -0.95 45.13
C MET A 531 -22.56 -1.96 44.18
N GLY A 532 -22.95 -3.13 44.69
CA GLY A 532 -23.67 -4.15 43.93
C GLY A 532 -25.02 -3.67 43.43
N ILE A 533 -25.80 -2.97 44.27
CA ILE A 533 -27.10 -2.39 43.91
C ILE A 533 -26.93 -1.32 42.82
N ILE A 534 -25.98 -0.39 42.97
CA ILE A 534 -25.72 0.66 41.97
C ILE A 534 -25.33 0.04 40.63
N THR A 535 -24.43 -0.95 40.64
CA THR A 535 -24.03 -1.70 39.44
C THR A 535 -25.24 -2.38 38.79
N GLY A 536 -26.06 -3.06 39.58
CA GLY A 536 -27.27 -3.73 39.10
C GLY A 536 -28.27 -2.75 38.47
N ILE A 537 -28.52 -1.61 39.10
CA ILE A 537 -29.39 -0.54 38.57
C ILE A 537 -28.85 -0.03 37.23
N MET A 538 -27.55 0.26 37.14
CA MET A 538 -26.92 0.74 35.90
C MET A 538 -27.01 -0.29 34.78
N LEU A 539 -26.71 -1.57 35.05
CA LEU A 539 -26.83 -2.64 34.07
C LEU A 539 -28.26 -2.82 33.57
N LEU A 540 -29.26 -2.79 34.47
CA LEU A 540 -30.67 -2.85 34.09
C LEU A 540 -31.10 -1.65 33.25
N TRP A 541 -30.60 -0.45 33.57
CA TRP A 541 -30.88 0.76 32.83
C TRP A 541 -30.28 0.71 31.41
N PHE A 542 -29.01 0.32 31.27
CA PHE A 542 -28.35 0.18 29.96
C PHE A 542 -29.00 -0.93 29.10
N LYS A 543 -29.40 -2.05 29.72
CA LYS A 543 -30.15 -3.11 29.02
C LYS A 543 -31.49 -2.60 28.49
N ARG A 544 -32.24 -1.81 29.28
CA ARG A 544 -33.49 -1.19 28.82
C ARG A 544 -33.29 -0.21 27.66
N LYS A 545 -32.13 0.46 27.62
CA LYS A 545 -31.76 1.39 26.54
C LYS A 545 -31.23 0.68 25.28
N LYS A 546 -31.12 -0.65 25.26
CA LYS A 546 -30.52 -1.44 24.16
C LYS A 546 -29.07 -1.06 23.85
N TRP A 547 -28.34 -0.63 24.88
CA TRP A 547 -26.90 -0.38 24.78
C TRP A 547 -26.08 -1.62 25.13
N LEU A 548 -26.75 -2.68 25.61
CA LEU A 548 -26.21 -3.91 26.17
C LEU A 548 -26.93 -5.12 25.57
#